data_AF-B0VVA8-F1
#
_entry.id   AF-B0VVA8-F1
#
_cell.length_a   1.000
_cell.length_b   1.000
_cell.length_c   1.000
_cell.angle_alpha   90.00
_cell.angle_beta   90.00
_cell.angle_gamma   90.00
#
_symmetry.space_group_name_H-M   'P 1'
#
loop_
_entity.id
_entity.type
_entity.pdbx_description
1 polymer ?
#
loop_
_entity_poly.entity_id
_entity_poly.type
_entity_poly.pdbx_seq_one_letter_code
_entity_poly.pdbx_strand_id
1 'polypeptide(L)'
;MKDFLFLFAFLLAIGKPVTSHADTTYETFDVHFVILTSNPSAQLVATLNQMQEEVNILNNYFVKEDRSPVVKFRFKSVSFYNDVKNSTCSFVSTVNSATPYDSDGWATLFNSCNDPKVRDKNALNFYVYDGYSEANGFNEADSHGKRNSNRPYVMLDWQRINHNTQSPEVHEMGHAFGLEHVCAPGATYNTSTNIMTTVCTGSSGGKRDIGFNAAQVNTIMYYVPLIKAKLSKL
;
A
#
# COMPACT_ATOMS: atom_id res chain seq x y z
N MET A 1 -24.75 -82.58 0.33
CA MET A 1 -25.49 -81.47 0.97
C MET A 1 -24.46 -80.45 1.44
N LYS A 2 -24.68 -79.19 1.07
CA LYS A 2 -23.99 -77.96 1.53
C LYS A 2 -22.69 -77.59 0.82
N ASP A 3 -22.89 -76.89 -0.30
CA ASP A 3 -22.47 -75.49 -0.51
C ASP A 3 -21.24 -75.00 0.26
N PHE A 4 -20.20 -74.58 -0.46
CA PHE A 4 -19.29 -73.57 0.06
C PHE A 4 -19.04 -72.46 -0.97
N LEU A 5 -19.48 -71.29 -0.52
CA LEU A 5 -19.63 -69.99 -1.16
C LEU A 5 -18.26 -69.38 -1.53
N PHE A 6 -18.13 -68.88 -2.76
CA PHE A 6 -17.06 -67.95 -3.14
C PHE A 6 -17.33 -66.59 -2.48
N LEU A 7 -16.43 -66.12 -1.61
CA LEU A 7 -16.48 -64.79 -1.02
C LEU A 7 -15.53 -63.86 -1.80
N PHE A 8 -16.08 -63.02 -2.67
CA PHE A 8 -15.35 -61.91 -3.28
C PHE A 8 -15.32 -60.73 -2.28
N ALA A 9 -14.14 -60.44 -1.72
CA ALA A 9 -13.93 -59.24 -0.92
C ALA A 9 -13.74 -58.02 -1.85
N PHE A 10 -14.79 -57.23 -2.03
CA PHE A 10 -14.68 -55.89 -2.61
C PHE A 10 -14.16 -54.93 -1.52
N LEU A 11 -12.86 -54.59 -1.56
CA LEU A 11 -12.34 -53.45 -0.82
C LEU A 11 -12.84 -52.16 -1.49
N LEU A 12 -13.86 -51.53 -0.91
CA LEU A 12 -14.17 -50.12 -1.18
C LEU A 12 -13.04 -49.25 -0.61
N ALA A 13 -12.13 -48.81 -1.48
CA ALA A 13 -11.25 -47.68 -1.18
C ALA A 13 -12.12 -46.42 -1.11
N ILE A 14 -12.50 -46.02 0.10
CA ILE A 14 -13.12 -44.71 0.36
C ILE A 14 -12.03 -43.67 0.13
N GLY A 15 -11.96 -43.16 -1.10
CA GLY A 15 -11.12 -42.01 -1.43
C GLY A 15 -11.56 -40.84 -0.55
N LYS A 16 -10.66 -40.38 0.33
CA LYS A 16 -10.87 -39.11 1.03
C LYS A 16 -11.03 -38.03 -0.05
N PRO A 17 -12.04 -37.15 0.05
CA PRO A 17 -12.11 -36.01 -0.83
C PRO A 17 -10.85 -35.18 -0.59
N VAL A 18 -9.96 -35.16 -1.58
CA VAL A 18 -8.90 -34.16 -1.66
C VAL A 18 -9.61 -32.86 -1.97
N THR A 19 -9.91 -32.09 -0.93
CA THR A 19 -10.25 -30.68 -1.09
C THR A 19 -9.01 -30.02 -1.69
N SER A 20 -8.99 -29.86 -3.01
CA SER A 20 -8.09 -28.91 -3.64
C SER A 20 -8.50 -27.54 -3.11
N HIS A 21 -7.76 -27.02 -2.14
CA HIS A 21 -7.79 -25.59 -1.88
C HIS A 21 -7.44 -24.92 -3.20
N ALA A 22 -8.42 -24.26 -3.81
CA ALA A 22 -8.17 -23.40 -4.95
C ALA A 22 -7.07 -22.43 -4.51
N ASP A 23 -5.93 -22.49 -5.21
CA ASP A 23 -4.86 -21.53 -5.04
C ASP A 23 -5.42 -20.18 -5.50
N THR A 24 -5.98 -19.42 -4.55
CA THR A 24 -6.52 -18.09 -4.85
C THR A 24 -5.35 -17.20 -5.23
N THR A 25 -5.09 -17.08 -6.53
CA THR A 25 -4.14 -16.12 -7.06
C THR A 25 -4.67 -14.72 -6.79
N TYR A 26 -4.14 -14.07 -5.76
CA TYR A 26 -4.45 -12.68 -5.46
C TYR A 26 -3.91 -11.77 -6.56
N GLU A 27 -4.67 -10.73 -6.89
CA GLU A 27 -4.19 -9.69 -7.81
C GLU A 27 -2.90 -9.07 -7.25
N THR A 28 -1.90 -8.88 -8.11
CA THR A 28 -0.58 -8.40 -7.69
C THR A 28 -0.24 -7.08 -8.38
N PHE A 29 0.09 -6.06 -7.60
CA PHE A 29 0.57 -4.78 -8.09
C PHE A 29 2.08 -4.63 -7.88
N ASP A 30 2.78 -4.24 -8.93
CA ASP A 30 4.16 -3.81 -8.82
C ASP A 30 4.24 -2.45 -8.13
N VAL A 31 5.25 -2.29 -7.26
CA VAL A 31 5.52 -1.05 -6.51
C VAL A 31 6.88 -0.49 -6.94
N HIS A 32 6.86 0.78 -7.36
CA HIS A 32 8.05 1.57 -7.66
C HIS A 32 8.22 2.65 -6.58
N PHE A 33 9.37 2.64 -5.91
CA PHE A 33 9.71 3.66 -4.91
C PHE A 33 10.58 4.74 -5.52
N VAL A 34 10.41 5.97 -5.05
CA VAL A 34 11.26 7.11 -5.41
C VAL A 34 11.57 7.92 -4.16
N ILE A 35 12.86 8.12 -3.88
CA ILE A 35 13.31 8.95 -2.77
C ILE A 35 13.46 10.38 -3.27
N LEU A 36 12.56 11.28 -2.86
CA LEU A 36 12.51 12.66 -3.38
C LEU A 36 13.24 13.68 -2.51
N THR A 37 13.61 13.32 -1.28
CA THR A 37 14.22 14.27 -0.32
C THR A 37 15.75 14.27 -0.36
N SER A 38 16.32 15.47 -0.25
CA SER A 38 17.75 15.68 -0.02
C SER A 38 18.19 15.45 1.43
N ASN A 39 17.25 15.24 2.36
CA ASN A 39 17.54 15.07 3.79
C ASN A 39 18.46 13.85 4.02
N PRO A 40 19.69 14.05 4.55
CA PRO A 40 20.62 12.95 4.78
C PRO A 40 20.08 11.87 5.72
N SER A 41 19.31 12.26 6.74
CA SER A 41 18.70 11.31 7.69
C SER A 41 17.67 10.42 7.00
N ALA A 42 16.85 11.01 6.13
CA ALA A 42 15.91 10.25 5.31
C ALA A 42 16.63 9.26 4.39
N GLN A 43 17.75 9.68 3.77
CA GLN A 43 18.52 8.81 2.87
C GLN A 43 19.22 7.65 3.59
N LEU A 44 19.53 7.80 4.89
CA LEU A 44 20.09 6.72 5.71
C LEU A 44 19.08 5.60 5.98
N VAL A 45 17.79 5.93 6.12
CA VAL A 45 16.73 4.95 6.40
C VAL A 45 16.09 4.42 5.13
N ALA A 46 15.94 5.26 4.10
CA ALA A 46 15.26 4.90 2.85
C ALA A 46 16.18 4.16 1.88
N THR A 47 16.72 3.02 2.33
CA THR A 47 17.62 2.15 1.56
C THR A 47 16.87 1.18 0.66
N LEU A 48 17.56 0.52 -0.28
CA LEU A 48 16.97 -0.54 -1.11
C LEU A 48 16.30 -1.63 -0.25
N ASN A 49 17.01 -2.13 0.77
CA ASN A 49 16.50 -3.17 1.64
C ASN A 49 15.26 -2.68 2.41
N GLN A 50 15.25 -1.42 2.85
CA GLN A 50 14.08 -0.86 3.52
C GLN A 50 12.88 -0.75 2.57
N MET A 51 13.07 -0.33 1.31
CA MET A 51 11.96 -0.25 0.35
C MET A 51 11.40 -1.64 -0.02
N GLN A 52 12.24 -2.67 0.00
CA GLN A 52 11.77 -4.05 -0.09
C GLN A 52 10.97 -4.46 1.16
N GLU A 53 11.41 -4.03 2.34
CA GLU A 53 10.68 -4.26 3.58
C GLU A 53 9.34 -3.54 3.64
N GLU A 54 9.23 -2.31 3.12
CA GLU A 54 7.94 -1.61 3.00
C GLU A 54 6.92 -2.44 2.18
N VAL A 55 7.36 -3.18 1.16
CA VAL A 55 6.48 -4.10 0.42
C VAL A 55 6.08 -5.31 1.28
N ASN A 56 6.97 -5.83 2.12
CA ASN A 56 6.64 -6.90 3.05
C ASN A 56 5.60 -6.42 4.08
N ILE A 57 5.78 -5.21 4.61
CA ILE A 57 4.85 -4.56 5.53
C ILE A 57 3.47 -4.40 4.87
N LEU A 58 3.41 -3.86 3.64
CA LEU A 58 2.16 -3.77 2.87
C LEU A 58 1.49 -5.14 2.72
N ASN A 59 2.24 -6.17 2.34
CA ASN A 59 1.69 -7.52 2.19
C ASN A 59 1.25 -8.17 3.51
N ASN A 60 1.82 -7.75 4.64
CA ASN A 60 1.45 -8.25 5.96
C ASN A 60 0.16 -7.59 6.48
N TYR A 61 -0.03 -6.30 6.21
CA TYR A 61 -1.10 -5.51 6.83
C TYR A 61 -2.21 -5.07 5.88
N PHE A 62 -2.02 -5.09 4.55
CA PHE A 62 -3.06 -4.82 3.57
C PHE A 62 -3.95 -6.06 3.36
N VAL A 63 -4.61 -6.45 4.44
CA VAL A 63 -5.34 -7.71 4.60
C VAL A 63 -6.76 -7.44 5.06
N LYS A 64 -7.62 -8.45 4.96
CA LYS A 64 -8.94 -8.43 5.60
C LYS A 64 -8.79 -8.64 7.11
N GLU A 65 -9.88 -8.46 7.85
CA GLU A 65 -9.90 -8.71 9.30
C GLU A 65 -9.51 -10.15 9.69
N ASP A 66 -9.72 -11.14 8.79
CA ASP A 66 -9.28 -12.54 8.96
C ASP A 66 -7.81 -12.78 8.60
N ARG A 67 -7.05 -11.72 8.31
CA ARG A 67 -5.65 -11.71 7.85
C ARG A 67 -5.41 -12.31 6.46
N SER A 68 -6.44 -12.73 5.74
CA SER A 68 -6.29 -13.11 4.34
C SER A 68 -5.96 -11.88 3.48
N PRO A 69 -5.08 -11.99 2.47
CA PRO A 69 -4.76 -10.88 1.58
C PRO A 69 -6.00 -10.33 0.84
N VAL A 70 -6.01 -9.02 0.59
CA VAL A 70 -6.97 -8.40 -0.34
C VAL A 70 -6.40 -8.40 -1.75
N VAL A 71 -5.17 -7.89 -1.87
CA VAL A 71 -4.29 -7.94 -3.04
C VAL A 71 -2.87 -8.24 -2.55
N LYS A 72 -1.94 -8.42 -3.47
CA LYS A 72 -0.51 -8.54 -3.19
C LYS A 72 0.27 -7.41 -3.82
N PHE A 73 1.40 -7.10 -3.22
CA PHE A 73 2.34 -6.11 -3.72
C PHE A 73 3.67 -6.79 -4.01
N ARG A 74 4.35 -6.35 -5.07
CA ARG A 74 5.67 -6.85 -5.44
C ARG A 74 6.61 -5.68 -5.62
N PHE A 75 7.79 -5.76 -4.99
CA PHE A 75 8.84 -4.78 -5.21
C PHE A 75 9.30 -4.86 -6.68
N LYS A 76 9.25 -3.74 -7.39
CA LYS A 76 9.72 -3.64 -8.77
C LYS A 76 11.07 -2.94 -8.85
N SER A 77 11.17 -1.74 -8.27
CA SER A 77 12.37 -0.92 -8.35
C SER A 77 12.33 0.24 -7.35
N VAL A 78 13.48 0.86 -7.15
CA VAL A 78 13.63 2.12 -6.42
C VAL A 78 14.55 3.07 -7.21
N SER A 79 14.20 4.34 -7.25
CA SER A 79 15.09 5.43 -7.70
C SER A 79 15.48 6.29 -6.50
N PHE A 80 16.77 6.55 -6.33
CA PHE A 80 17.25 7.36 -5.21
C PHE A 80 17.32 8.84 -5.57
N TYR A 81 17.41 9.71 -4.57
CA TYR A 81 17.43 11.16 -4.75
C TYR A 81 18.45 11.62 -5.80
N ASN A 82 19.66 11.05 -5.79
CA ASN A 82 20.70 11.42 -6.77
C ASN A 82 20.36 11.04 -8.22
N ASP A 83 19.49 10.05 -8.42
CA ASP A 83 19.03 9.63 -9.74
C ASP A 83 17.95 10.56 -10.32
N VAL A 84 17.22 11.25 -9.44
CA VAL A 84 16.00 12.01 -9.81
C VAL A 84 16.08 13.51 -9.54
N LYS A 85 17.02 14.00 -8.72
CA LYS A 85 17.11 15.41 -8.32
C LYS A 85 17.24 16.40 -9.47
N ASN A 86 17.75 15.95 -10.62
CA ASN A 86 17.93 16.74 -11.84
C ASN A 86 16.86 16.43 -12.89
N SER A 87 15.80 15.69 -12.53
CA SER A 87 14.69 15.41 -13.41
C SER A 87 14.02 16.72 -13.85
N THR A 88 13.54 16.76 -15.10
CA THR A 88 12.74 17.88 -15.60
C THR A 88 11.30 17.85 -15.08
N CYS A 89 10.90 16.81 -14.36
CA CYS A 89 9.60 16.76 -13.71
C CYS A 89 9.51 17.76 -12.57
N SER A 90 8.71 18.82 -12.74
CA SER A 90 8.45 19.81 -11.68
C SER A 90 7.92 19.21 -10.38
N PHE A 91 7.32 18.01 -10.46
CA PHE A 91 6.94 17.23 -9.29
C PHE A 91 8.10 17.04 -8.30
N VAL A 92 9.31 16.71 -8.78
CA VAL A 92 10.49 16.49 -7.93
C VAL A 92 10.87 17.77 -7.17
N SER A 93 10.96 18.90 -7.88
CA SER A 93 11.33 20.17 -7.28
C SER A 93 10.28 20.69 -6.30
N THR A 94 8.98 20.46 -6.58
CA THR A 94 7.88 20.91 -5.72
C THR A 94 7.77 20.10 -4.44
N VAL A 95 7.98 18.78 -4.49
CA VAL A 95 7.90 17.95 -3.28
C VAL A 95 9.06 18.23 -2.32
N ASN A 96 10.23 18.62 -2.84
CA ASN A 96 11.42 18.92 -2.03
C ASN A 96 11.53 20.41 -1.65
N SER A 97 10.51 21.24 -1.92
CA SER A 97 10.49 22.65 -1.53
C SER A 97 9.78 22.85 -0.19
N ALA A 98 10.01 24.01 0.44
CA ALA A 98 9.29 24.45 1.64
C ALA A 98 7.85 24.89 1.27
N THR A 99 7.07 23.98 0.70
CA THR A 99 5.72 24.21 0.22
C THR A 99 4.79 23.15 0.81
N PRO A 100 3.69 23.56 1.46
CA PRO A 100 2.73 22.61 2.01
C PRO A 100 2.19 21.64 0.95
N TYR A 101 1.81 20.44 1.40
CA TYR A 101 1.17 19.47 0.53
C TYR A 101 -0.11 20.05 -0.11
N ASP A 102 -0.18 19.99 -1.44
CA ASP A 102 -1.35 20.32 -2.24
C ASP A 102 -1.77 19.07 -3.01
N SER A 103 -2.83 18.40 -2.53
CA SER A 103 -3.32 17.15 -3.11
C SER A 103 -3.56 17.24 -4.63
N ASP A 104 -4.20 18.31 -5.10
CA ASP A 104 -4.64 18.39 -6.50
C ASP A 104 -3.55 18.99 -7.40
N GLY A 105 -2.78 19.96 -6.89
CA GLY A 105 -1.59 20.46 -7.56
C GLY A 105 -0.54 19.37 -7.74
N TRP A 106 -0.25 18.59 -6.70
CA TRP A 106 0.72 17.49 -6.76
C TRP A 106 0.25 16.38 -7.68
N ALA A 107 -1.05 16.05 -7.69
CA ALA A 107 -1.60 15.07 -8.65
C ALA A 107 -1.43 15.55 -10.10
N THR A 108 -1.60 16.84 -10.36
CA THR A 108 -1.37 17.44 -11.69
C THR A 108 0.08 17.30 -12.11
N LEU A 109 1.03 17.64 -11.22
CA LEU A 109 2.47 17.51 -11.47
C LEU A 109 2.91 16.05 -11.64
N PHE A 110 2.39 15.14 -10.83
CA PHE A 110 2.61 13.70 -10.98
C PHE A 110 2.14 13.22 -12.36
N ASN A 111 0.96 13.64 -12.80
CA ASN A 111 0.40 13.20 -14.08
C ASN A 111 1.18 13.72 -15.30
N SER A 112 1.75 14.93 -15.21
CA SER A 112 2.55 15.54 -16.27
C SER A 112 3.99 15.00 -16.32
N CYS A 113 4.48 14.37 -15.25
CA CYS A 113 5.82 13.82 -15.19
C CYS A 113 5.99 12.61 -16.14
N ASN A 114 6.96 12.68 -17.05
CA ASN A 114 7.26 11.60 -18.00
C ASN A 114 8.62 10.94 -17.76
N ASP A 115 9.36 11.35 -16.73
CA ASP A 115 10.61 10.70 -16.35
C ASP A 115 10.31 9.33 -15.72
N PRO A 116 10.73 8.21 -16.35
CA PRO A 116 10.43 6.87 -15.84
C PRO A 116 11.15 6.54 -14.53
N LYS A 117 12.18 7.31 -14.14
CA LYS A 117 12.81 7.17 -12.81
C LYS A 117 11.99 7.81 -11.70
N VAL A 118 11.13 8.77 -12.04
CA VAL A 118 10.25 9.47 -11.09
C VAL A 118 8.85 8.89 -11.11
N ARG A 119 8.35 8.46 -12.28
CA ARG A 119 7.03 7.86 -12.40
C ARG A 119 7.06 6.66 -13.33
N ASP A 120 6.92 5.49 -12.74
CA ASP A 120 6.69 4.26 -13.49
C ASP A 120 5.21 4.15 -13.84
N LYS A 121 4.91 4.17 -15.14
CA LYS A 121 3.53 4.12 -15.64
C LYS A 121 2.86 2.76 -15.40
N ASN A 122 3.64 1.73 -15.11
CA ASN A 122 3.22 0.34 -14.97
C ASN A 122 3.36 -0.18 -13.52
N ALA A 123 3.44 0.72 -12.54
CA ALA A 123 3.52 0.38 -11.12
C ALA A 123 2.74 1.38 -10.27
N LEU A 124 2.40 0.97 -9.05
CA LEU A 124 2.01 1.90 -7.99
C LEU A 124 3.26 2.68 -7.58
N ASN A 125 3.17 4.01 -7.58
CA ASN A 125 4.31 4.87 -7.25
C ASN A 125 4.25 5.27 -5.78
N PHE A 126 5.31 4.99 -5.04
CA PHE A 126 5.54 5.45 -3.68
C PHE A 126 6.67 6.46 -3.66
N TYR A 127 6.44 7.57 -3.00
CA TYR A 127 7.40 8.66 -2.89
C TYR A 127 7.77 8.83 -1.43
N VAL A 128 9.05 8.58 -1.10
CA VAL A 128 9.59 8.95 0.20
C VAL A 128 9.96 10.43 0.14
N TYR A 129 9.36 11.23 1.00
CA TYR A 129 9.59 12.68 1.05
C TYR A 129 9.81 13.16 2.49
N ASP A 130 10.12 14.45 2.62
CA ASP A 130 10.28 15.15 3.89
C ASP A 130 9.12 16.14 3.99
N GLY A 131 8.12 15.78 4.80
CA GLY A 131 6.89 16.55 4.90
C GLY A 131 7.15 17.98 5.34
N TYR A 132 6.42 18.93 4.75
CA TYR A 132 6.49 20.34 5.13
C TYR A 132 5.11 20.90 5.43
N SER A 133 4.99 21.64 6.53
CA SER A 133 3.85 22.52 6.78
C SER A 133 4.34 23.88 7.28
N GLU A 134 3.49 24.91 7.17
CA GLU A 134 3.83 26.24 7.70
C GLU A 134 4.01 26.24 9.22
N ALA A 135 3.27 25.37 9.93
CA ALA A 135 3.31 25.29 11.39
C ALA A 135 4.54 24.53 11.90
N ASN A 136 4.92 23.43 11.24
CA ASN A 136 5.95 22.51 11.73
C ASN A 136 7.25 22.52 10.91
N GLY A 137 7.27 23.21 9.76
CA GLY A 137 8.37 23.12 8.80
C GLY A 137 8.59 21.67 8.35
N PHE A 138 9.85 21.28 8.17
CA PHE A 138 10.25 19.90 7.86
C PHE A 138 10.19 18.92 9.05
N ASN A 139 9.50 19.29 10.12
CA ASN A 139 9.15 18.34 11.19
C ASN A 139 7.70 17.82 11.03
N GLU A 140 7.05 18.16 9.92
CA GLU A 140 5.74 17.62 9.55
C GLU A 140 5.92 16.17 9.08
N ALA A 141 5.37 15.21 9.83
CA ALA A 141 5.53 13.79 9.55
C ALA A 141 4.30 13.19 8.84
N ASP A 142 3.41 14.00 8.29
CA ASP A 142 2.20 13.52 7.64
C ASP A 142 2.51 12.73 6.35
N SER A 143 1.64 11.79 6.01
CA SER A 143 1.74 10.99 4.78
C SER A 143 0.41 11.06 4.04
N HIS A 144 0.41 10.79 2.74
CA HIS A 144 -0.75 11.01 1.89
C HIS A 144 -0.92 9.94 0.81
N GLY A 145 -2.11 9.36 0.71
CA GLY A 145 -2.54 8.53 -0.39
C GLY A 145 -3.49 9.28 -1.34
N LYS A 146 -3.27 9.16 -2.65
CA LYS A 146 -4.16 9.77 -3.65
C LYS A 146 -4.53 8.77 -4.73
N ARG A 147 -5.83 8.52 -4.89
CA ARG A 147 -6.37 7.66 -5.97
C ARG A 147 -6.09 8.21 -7.37
N ASN A 148 -6.05 9.54 -7.52
CA ASN A 148 -5.66 10.26 -8.73
C ASN A 148 -6.27 9.68 -10.02
N SER A 149 -7.60 9.69 -10.13
CA SER A 149 -8.31 9.17 -11.32
C SER A 149 -7.89 7.74 -11.71
N ASN A 150 -7.72 6.89 -10.69
CA ASN A 150 -7.26 5.50 -10.77
C ASN A 150 -5.80 5.33 -11.22
N ARG A 151 -4.96 6.37 -11.10
CA ARG A 151 -3.49 6.30 -11.19
C ARG A 151 -2.90 6.59 -9.80
N PRO A 152 -3.11 5.69 -8.83
CA PRO A 152 -2.75 5.93 -7.45
C PRO A 152 -1.27 6.23 -7.25
N TYR A 153 -0.97 7.09 -6.28
CA TYR A 153 0.35 7.25 -5.70
C TYR A 153 0.24 7.48 -4.19
N VAL A 154 1.34 7.20 -3.49
CA VAL A 154 1.50 7.42 -2.05
C VAL A 154 2.71 8.31 -1.80
N MET A 155 2.54 9.33 -0.96
CA MET A 155 3.60 10.11 -0.34
C MET A 155 3.79 9.56 1.08
N LEU A 156 4.94 8.94 1.34
CA LEU A 156 5.30 8.40 2.66
C LEU A 156 6.37 9.29 3.27
N ASP A 157 6.07 9.91 4.40
CA ASP A 157 7.10 10.69 5.11
C ASP A 157 8.18 9.76 5.65
N TRP A 158 9.44 10.19 5.52
CA TRP A 158 10.59 9.37 5.87
C TRP A 158 10.65 9.01 7.36
N GLN A 159 10.09 9.83 8.25
CA GLN A 159 10.07 9.56 9.69
C GLN A 159 9.14 8.40 10.04
N ARG A 160 8.24 8.04 9.11
CA ARG A 160 7.21 7.02 9.27
C ARG A 160 7.51 5.70 8.57
N ILE A 161 8.64 5.63 7.86
CA ILE A 161 9.18 4.39 7.30
C ILE A 161 9.29 3.31 8.39
N ASN A 162 9.15 2.06 7.97
CA ASN A 162 9.27 0.86 8.79
C ASN A 162 8.11 0.66 9.78
N HIS A 163 6.93 1.25 9.52
CA HIS A 163 5.73 1.03 10.35
C HIS A 163 5.98 1.32 11.85
N ASN A 164 6.82 2.31 12.15
CA ASN A 164 7.41 2.47 13.48
C ASN A 164 6.46 3.10 14.53
N THR A 165 5.30 3.59 14.12
CA THR A 165 4.34 4.33 14.95
C THR A 165 2.93 3.76 14.80
N GLN A 166 2.44 3.75 13.56
CA GLN A 166 1.17 3.16 13.12
C GLN A 166 1.44 2.43 11.80
N SER A 167 0.42 2.26 10.96
CA SER A 167 0.49 1.69 9.61
C SER A 167 0.32 2.74 8.49
N PRO A 168 1.21 3.74 8.35
CA PRO A 168 1.08 4.82 7.36
C PRO A 168 0.93 4.29 5.94
N GLU A 169 1.86 3.46 5.49
CA GLU A 169 1.91 2.95 4.12
C GLU A 169 0.63 2.19 3.75
N VAL A 170 0.08 1.42 4.68
CA VAL A 170 -1.16 0.66 4.48
C VAL A 170 -2.39 1.57 4.47
N HIS A 171 -2.41 2.58 5.35
CA HIS A 171 -3.47 3.58 5.47
C HIS A 171 -3.55 4.44 4.21
N GLU A 172 -2.42 5.00 3.77
CA GLU A 172 -2.35 5.81 2.57
C GLU A 172 -2.65 4.98 1.32
N MET A 173 -2.23 3.71 1.28
CA MET A 173 -2.65 2.81 0.21
C MET A 173 -4.16 2.58 0.21
N GLY A 174 -4.80 2.53 1.38
CA GLY A 174 -6.26 2.52 1.50
C GLY A 174 -6.91 3.72 0.82
N HIS A 175 -6.43 4.94 1.08
CA HIS A 175 -6.88 6.15 0.38
C HIS A 175 -6.63 6.09 -1.13
N ALA A 176 -5.48 5.56 -1.54
CA ALA A 176 -5.14 5.38 -2.95
C ALA A 176 -6.08 4.38 -3.65
N PHE A 177 -6.68 3.45 -2.91
CA PHE A 177 -7.74 2.53 -3.35
C PHE A 177 -9.16 3.03 -3.07
N GLY A 178 -9.33 4.31 -2.73
CA GLY A 178 -10.63 4.97 -2.62
C GLY A 178 -11.35 4.76 -1.29
N LEU A 179 -10.62 4.39 -0.23
CA LEU A 179 -11.17 4.36 1.11
C LEU A 179 -11.12 5.74 1.77
N GLU A 180 -12.10 6.00 2.63
CA GLU A 180 -12.18 7.16 3.50
C GLU A 180 -11.87 6.75 4.95
N HIS A 181 -11.64 7.76 5.79
CA HIS A 181 -11.42 7.54 7.22
C HIS A 181 -12.63 6.87 7.91
N VAL A 182 -12.34 6.05 8.92
CA VAL A 182 -13.33 5.49 9.83
C VAL A 182 -13.08 6.04 11.23
N CYS A 183 -14.13 6.52 11.88
CA CYS A 183 -14.05 7.10 13.22
C CYS A 183 -13.97 6.00 14.30
N ALA A 184 -12.99 6.10 15.20
CA ALA A 184 -12.92 5.34 16.45
C ALA A 184 -12.73 6.30 17.64
N PRO A 185 -13.81 6.66 18.36
CA PRO A 185 -13.73 7.64 19.44
C PRO A 185 -12.79 7.17 20.55
N GLY A 186 -11.88 8.03 20.99
CA GLY A 186 -10.95 7.76 22.09
C GLY A 186 -9.84 6.74 21.76
N ALA A 187 -9.67 6.34 20.50
CA ALA A 187 -8.56 5.49 20.11
C ALA A 187 -7.22 6.20 20.33
N THR A 188 -6.28 5.53 20.98
CA THR A 188 -4.90 6.02 21.11
C THR A 188 -4.00 5.34 20.07
N TYR A 189 -2.75 5.79 19.92
CA TYR A 189 -1.77 5.12 19.06
C TYR A 189 -1.54 3.65 19.40
N ASN A 190 -1.87 3.21 20.62
CA ASN A 190 -1.72 1.83 21.07
C ASN A 190 -3.02 1.00 20.94
N THR A 191 -4.13 1.61 20.56
CA THR A 191 -5.42 0.93 20.46
C THR A 191 -5.54 0.21 19.12
N SER A 192 -5.61 -1.12 19.12
CA SER A 192 -5.84 -1.89 17.90
C SER A 192 -7.15 -1.50 17.23
N THR A 193 -7.07 -1.21 15.94
CA THR A 193 -8.11 -0.50 15.18
C THR A 193 -8.06 -0.88 13.71
N ASN A 194 -9.11 -0.53 12.97
CA ASN A 194 -9.15 -0.65 11.51
C ASN A 194 -8.01 0.16 10.87
N ILE A 195 -7.52 -0.29 9.71
CA ILE A 195 -6.44 0.40 8.98
C ILE A 195 -6.77 1.88 8.74
N MET A 196 -8.03 2.20 8.41
CA MET A 196 -8.46 3.56 8.04
C MET A 196 -8.85 4.44 9.24
N THR A 197 -8.47 4.07 10.47
CA THR A 197 -8.97 4.75 11.67
C THR A 197 -8.37 6.15 11.92
N THR A 198 -9.23 7.05 12.42
CA THR A 198 -8.89 8.35 13.05
C THR A 198 -9.66 8.52 14.38
N VAL A 199 -9.28 9.48 15.23
CA VAL A 199 -9.98 9.77 16.51
C VAL A 199 -11.28 10.57 16.38
N CYS A 200 -11.96 10.50 15.22
CA CYS A 200 -13.25 11.16 14.92
C CYS A 200 -13.23 12.70 14.86
N THR A 201 -12.21 13.34 15.42
CA THR A 201 -11.98 14.79 15.31
C THR A 201 -11.13 15.15 14.09
N GLY A 202 -10.76 14.15 13.27
CA GLY A 202 -9.87 14.30 12.11
C GLY A 202 -8.38 14.10 12.42
N SER A 203 -8.00 14.02 13.70
CA SER A 203 -6.61 13.72 14.07
C SER A 203 -6.27 12.23 13.90
N SER A 204 -4.99 11.94 13.66
CA SER A 204 -4.51 10.55 13.61
C SER A 204 -4.77 9.83 14.93
N GLY A 205 -5.08 8.54 14.84
CA GLY A 205 -5.36 7.69 15.99
C GLY A 205 -5.38 6.23 15.62
N GLY A 206 -5.32 5.38 16.64
CA GLY A 206 -5.33 3.94 16.48
C GLY A 206 -3.97 3.37 16.05
N LYS A 207 -3.70 2.13 16.44
CA LYS A 207 -2.55 1.37 15.95
C LYS A 207 -2.69 0.96 14.48
N ARG A 208 -3.92 0.89 13.96
CA ARG A 208 -4.26 0.58 12.56
C ARG A 208 -3.81 -0.82 12.11
N ASP A 209 -3.99 -1.85 12.93
CA ASP A 209 -3.41 -3.18 12.72
C ASP A 209 -4.41 -4.33 12.48
N ILE A 210 -5.73 -4.08 12.51
CA ILE A 210 -6.75 -5.15 12.39
C ILE A 210 -6.90 -5.65 10.94
N GLY A 211 -6.89 -4.75 9.95
CA GLY A 211 -7.21 -5.05 8.54
C GLY A 211 -8.48 -4.34 8.06
N PHE A 212 -8.91 -4.64 6.84
CA PHE A 212 -10.07 -4.04 6.18
C PHE A 212 -11.34 -4.88 6.38
N ASN A 213 -12.45 -4.20 6.71
CA ASN A 213 -13.76 -4.84 6.81
C ASN A 213 -14.35 -5.13 5.43
N ALA A 214 -15.45 -5.89 5.39
CA ALA A 214 -16.08 -6.31 4.13
C ALA A 214 -16.47 -5.15 3.19
N ALA A 215 -16.95 -4.03 3.72
CA ALA A 215 -17.32 -2.87 2.92
C ALA A 215 -16.10 -2.22 2.26
N GLN A 216 -15.00 -2.07 3.02
CA GLN A 216 -13.74 -1.55 2.50
C GLN A 216 -13.13 -2.49 1.45
N VAL A 217 -13.16 -3.80 1.70
CA VAL A 217 -12.71 -4.81 0.72
C VAL A 217 -13.49 -4.70 -0.57
N ASN A 218 -14.82 -4.54 -0.52
CA ASN A 218 -15.64 -4.35 -1.72
C ASN A 218 -15.25 -3.08 -2.49
N THR A 219 -15.00 -1.97 -1.80
CA THR A 219 -14.51 -0.73 -2.43
C THR A 219 -13.14 -0.91 -3.08
N ILE A 220 -12.19 -1.54 -2.39
CA ILE A 220 -10.86 -1.86 -2.94
C ILE A 220 -11.03 -2.67 -4.22
N MET A 221 -11.79 -3.77 -4.16
CA MET A 221 -11.98 -4.68 -5.29
C MET A 221 -12.74 -4.05 -6.46
N TYR A 222 -13.59 -3.05 -6.22
CA TYR A 222 -14.21 -2.25 -7.27
C TYR A 222 -13.15 -1.43 -8.06
N TYR A 223 -12.18 -0.84 -7.36
CA TYR A 223 -11.15 -0.01 -8.00
C TYR A 223 -9.98 -0.80 -8.58
N VAL A 224 -9.69 -2.02 -8.09
CA VAL A 224 -8.62 -2.90 -8.60
C VAL A 224 -8.59 -2.98 -10.14
N PRO A 225 -9.67 -3.37 -10.85
CA PRO A 225 -9.63 -3.46 -12.32
C PRO A 225 -9.43 -2.11 -13.00
N LEU A 226 -9.93 -1.02 -12.41
CA LEU A 226 -9.79 0.34 -12.96
C LEU A 226 -8.35 0.86 -12.83
N ILE A 227 -7.70 0.56 -11.71
CA ILE A 227 -6.28 0.87 -11.46
C ILE A 227 -5.42 0.07 -12.43
N LYS A 228 -5.65 -1.25 -12.54
CA LYS A 228 -4.93 -2.09 -13.51
C LYS A 228 -5.01 -1.52 -14.92
N ALA A 229 -6.21 -1.17 -15.38
CA ALA A 229 -6.41 -0.59 -16.70
C ALA A 229 -5.69 0.75 -16.93
N LYS A 230 -5.29 1.47 -15.86
CA LYS A 230 -4.48 2.68 -15.97
C LYS A 230 -2.98 2.39 -15.96
N LEU A 231 -2.55 1.34 -15.26
CA LEU A 231 -1.16 0.90 -15.18
C LEU A 231 -0.75 0.01 -16.37
N SER A 232 -1.68 -0.60 -17.08
CA SER A 232 -1.40 -1.50 -18.20
C SER A 232 -1.46 -0.82 -19.58
N LYS A 233 -1.66 0.50 -19.64
CA LYS A 233 -1.76 1.22 -20.92
C LYS A 233 -0.37 1.50 -21.49
N LEU A 234 0.08 0.56 -22.31
CA LEU A 234 1.01 0.77 -23.42
C LEU A 234 0.31 1.57 -24.53
#